data_AF-A0A178FPN1-F1
#
_entry.id   AF-A0A178FPN1-F1
#
_cell.length_a   1.000
_cell.length_b   1.000
_cell.length_c   1.000
_cell.angle_alpha   90.00
_cell.angle_beta   90.00
_cell.angle_gamma   90.00
#
_symmetry.space_group_name_H-M   'P 1'
#
loop_
_entity.id
_entity.type
_entity.pdbx_description
1 polymer ?
#
loop_
_entity_poly.entity_id
_entity_poly.type
_entity_poly.pdbx_seq_one_letter_code
_entity_poly.pdbx_strand_id
1 'polypeptide(L)'
;MGIPGSTNSDLFHDWAKLPISREEWALESAKQMRLYFSNCMPMPGAEQLVYNLSRAHSATSGERIKLALATGAKRQSYEIKTSKPETKRLIDLFPTEHRILGDDSRIPKGRGKPAPDIYLVALQSLNSVSFGEKVILPGECLVFEDSLVGVEAARRAGMRVVWVPHPDLLAEHQDQQKEVLITSTGDFQTGDEWQHGGMPNDWGETIQTLEHFDYERYAIDLSG
;
A
#
# COMPACT_ATOMS: atom_id res chain seq x y z
N MET A 1 -1.15 -9.20 -9.12
CA MET A 1 -1.59 -8.97 -7.72
C MET A 1 -2.15 -7.54 -7.59
N GLY A 2 -3.04 -7.27 -6.63
CA GLY A 2 -3.49 -5.91 -6.29
C GLY A 2 -4.91 -5.53 -6.70
N ILE A 3 -5.46 -6.08 -7.78
CA ILE A 3 -6.83 -5.76 -8.23
C ILE A 3 -7.84 -6.54 -7.37
N PRO A 4 -8.74 -5.88 -6.62
CA PRO A 4 -9.74 -6.57 -5.81
C PRO A 4 -10.65 -7.46 -6.66
N GLY A 5 -10.77 -8.74 -6.28
CA GLY A 5 -11.67 -9.69 -6.94
C GLY A 5 -11.21 -10.19 -8.32
N SER A 6 -10.02 -9.82 -8.80
CA SER A 6 -9.56 -10.22 -10.14
C SER A 6 -9.46 -11.73 -10.32
N THR A 7 -9.08 -12.47 -9.28
CA THR A 7 -8.98 -13.93 -9.31
C THR A 7 -10.34 -14.65 -9.30
N ASN A 8 -11.43 -13.95 -9.02
CA ASN A 8 -12.79 -14.50 -9.12
C ASN A 8 -13.56 -13.94 -10.33
N SER A 9 -12.89 -13.15 -11.18
CA SER A 9 -13.50 -12.50 -12.33
C SER A 9 -13.75 -13.47 -13.49
N ASP A 10 -14.64 -13.08 -14.40
CA ASP A 10 -14.89 -13.79 -15.65
C ASP A 10 -13.61 -13.92 -16.48
N LEU A 11 -12.86 -12.82 -16.56
CA LEU A 11 -11.57 -12.76 -17.25
C LEU A 11 -10.60 -13.85 -16.81
N PHE A 12 -10.43 -14.04 -15.49
CA PHE A 12 -9.49 -15.06 -14.98
C PHE A 12 -9.98 -16.47 -15.26
N HIS A 13 -11.26 -16.76 -15.01
CA HIS A 13 -11.84 -18.08 -15.25
C HIS A 13 -11.77 -18.48 -16.73
N ASP A 14 -12.08 -17.55 -17.62
CA ASP A 14 -12.09 -17.77 -19.07
C ASP A 14 -10.67 -17.97 -19.61
N TRP A 15 -9.71 -17.15 -19.14
CA TRP A 15 -8.29 -17.28 -19.50
C TRP A 15 -7.70 -18.61 -19.02
N ALA A 16 -7.93 -18.98 -17.75
CA ALA A 16 -7.39 -20.19 -17.15
C ALA A 16 -8.14 -21.47 -17.56
N LYS A 17 -9.30 -21.34 -18.23
CA LYS A 17 -10.17 -22.44 -18.66
C LYS A 17 -10.49 -23.40 -17.50
N LEU A 18 -10.86 -22.85 -16.35
CA LEU A 18 -11.09 -23.64 -15.14
C LEU A 18 -12.30 -24.58 -15.31
N PRO A 19 -12.17 -25.87 -14.99
CA PRO A 19 -13.26 -26.85 -15.12
C PRO A 19 -14.26 -26.82 -13.95
N ILE A 20 -14.19 -25.81 -13.07
CA ILE A 20 -14.99 -25.69 -11.85
C ILE A 20 -15.78 -24.39 -11.85
N SER A 21 -16.89 -24.38 -11.11
CA SER A 21 -17.75 -23.20 -10.96
C SER A 21 -17.07 -22.08 -10.16
N ARG A 22 -17.63 -20.86 -10.25
CA ARG A 22 -17.17 -19.71 -9.46
C ARG A 22 -17.33 -19.92 -7.96
N GLU A 23 -18.40 -20.59 -7.57
CA GLU A 23 -18.69 -20.90 -6.16
C GLU A 23 -17.67 -21.89 -5.60
N GLU A 24 -17.40 -22.97 -6.34
CA GLU A 24 -16.37 -23.95 -5.99
C GLU A 24 -14.99 -23.31 -5.90
N TRP A 25 -14.60 -22.51 -6.90
CA TRP A 25 -13.33 -21.78 -6.88
C TRP A 25 -13.24 -20.83 -5.69
N ALA A 26 -14.27 -20.04 -5.42
CA ALA A 26 -14.28 -19.11 -4.28
C ALA A 26 -14.13 -19.85 -2.95
N LEU A 27 -14.79 -21.01 -2.80
CA LEU A 27 -14.70 -21.85 -1.61
C LEU A 27 -13.29 -22.45 -1.45
N GLU A 28 -12.74 -23.04 -2.51
CA GLU A 28 -11.41 -23.64 -2.49
C GLU A 28 -10.32 -22.58 -2.28
N SER A 29 -10.38 -21.47 -3.01
CA SER A 29 -9.46 -20.35 -2.85
C SER A 29 -9.50 -19.78 -1.44
N ALA A 30 -10.69 -19.59 -0.85
CA ALA A 30 -10.80 -19.13 0.54
C ALA A 30 -10.18 -20.13 1.53
N LYS A 31 -10.33 -21.44 1.29
CA LYS A 31 -9.71 -22.48 2.11
C LYS A 31 -8.18 -22.45 1.99
N GLN A 32 -7.64 -22.37 0.77
CA GLN A 32 -6.20 -22.26 0.54
C GLN A 32 -5.62 -20.99 1.15
N MET A 33 -6.27 -19.84 0.96
CA MET A 33 -5.87 -18.56 1.55
C MET A 33 -5.78 -18.65 3.08
N ARG A 34 -6.76 -19.26 3.76
CA ARG A 34 -6.71 -19.44 5.22
C ARG A 34 -5.52 -20.28 5.66
N LEU A 35 -5.20 -21.34 4.91
CA LEU A 35 -4.07 -22.21 5.20
C LEU A 35 -2.74 -21.44 5.07
N TYR A 36 -2.55 -20.73 3.97
CA TYR A 36 -1.27 -20.07 3.66
C TYR A 36 -1.08 -18.72 4.35
N PHE A 37 -2.14 -17.94 4.58
CA PHE A 37 -2.02 -16.63 5.25
C PHE A 37 -1.50 -16.75 6.68
N SER A 38 -1.75 -17.89 7.33
CA SER A 38 -1.20 -18.16 8.67
C SER A 38 0.33 -18.24 8.69
N ASN A 39 0.97 -18.39 7.52
CA ASN A 39 2.42 -18.46 7.34
C ASN A 39 3.03 -17.17 6.75
N CYS A 40 2.25 -16.09 6.65
CA CYS A 40 2.78 -14.79 6.20
C CYS A 40 3.85 -14.27 7.15
N MET A 41 5.00 -13.91 6.58
CA MET A 41 6.12 -13.29 7.27
C MET A 41 6.37 -11.88 6.69
N PRO A 42 6.95 -10.95 7.46
CA PRO A 42 7.41 -9.68 6.92
C PRO A 42 8.43 -9.88 5.80
N MET A 43 8.41 -8.99 4.81
CA MET A 43 9.46 -8.97 3.78
C MET A 43 10.82 -8.63 4.40
N PRO A 44 11.93 -9.12 3.84
CA PRO A 44 13.27 -8.69 4.26
C PRO A 44 13.36 -7.16 4.32
N GLY A 45 13.94 -6.63 5.41
CA GLY A 45 14.04 -5.19 5.67
C GLY A 45 12.80 -4.52 6.25
N ALA A 46 11.59 -5.10 6.14
CA ALA A 46 10.36 -4.44 6.59
C ALA A 46 10.35 -4.13 8.09
N GLU A 47 10.79 -5.09 8.93
CA GLU A 47 10.87 -4.89 10.38
C GLU A 47 11.80 -3.74 10.76
N GLN A 48 13.01 -3.73 10.19
CA GLN A 48 13.99 -2.68 10.45
C GLN A 48 13.52 -1.32 9.94
N LEU A 49 12.92 -1.28 8.75
CA LEU A 49 12.39 -0.05 8.15
C LEU A 49 11.31 0.57 9.02
N VAL A 50 10.26 -0.20 9.36
CA VAL A 50 9.15 0.33 10.17
C VAL A 50 9.63 0.70 11.58
N TYR A 51 10.55 -0.10 12.16
CA TYR A 51 11.18 0.24 13.44
C TYR A 51 11.91 1.58 13.37
N ASN A 52 12.76 1.80 12.37
CA ASN A 52 13.48 3.05 12.17
C ASN A 52 12.52 4.23 11.98
N LEU A 53 11.54 4.10 11.08
CA LEU A 53 10.56 5.15 10.82
C LEU A 53 9.73 5.50 12.06
N SER A 54 9.41 4.52 12.92
CA SER A 54 8.63 4.76 14.15
C SER A 54 9.33 5.69 15.16
N ARG A 55 10.65 5.85 15.01
CA ARG A 55 11.50 6.69 15.86
C ARG A 55 12.10 7.89 15.14
N ALA A 56 11.91 7.95 13.82
CA ALA A 56 12.52 8.96 12.97
C ALA A 56 11.83 10.32 13.12
N HIS A 57 12.53 11.35 12.68
CA HIS A 57 12.01 12.71 12.57
C HIS A 57 12.17 13.22 11.13
N SER A 58 11.34 14.16 10.73
CA SER A 58 11.55 14.93 9.51
C SER A 58 12.78 15.82 9.70
N ALA A 59 13.80 15.68 8.85
CA ALA A 59 14.96 16.55 8.87
C ALA A 59 14.62 18.01 8.52
N THR A 60 13.45 18.25 7.90
CA THR A 60 12.99 19.59 7.51
C THR A 60 12.21 20.30 8.61
N SER A 61 11.32 19.59 9.32
CA SER A 61 10.46 20.20 10.35
C SER A 61 10.88 19.85 11.78
N GLY A 62 11.70 18.82 11.97
CA GLY A 62 12.04 18.25 13.28
C GLY A 62 10.89 17.46 13.92
N GLU A 63 9.73 17.35 13.27
CA GLU A 63 8.58 16.61 13.80
C GLU A 63 8.77 15.10 13.64
N ARG A 64 8.19 14.31 14.54
CA ARG A 64 8.22 12.85 14.45
C ARG A 64 7.52 12.37 13.19
N ILE A 65 8.10 11.36 12.55
CA ILE A 65 7.43 10.63 11.48
C ILE A 65 6.27 9.84 12.09
N LYS A 66 5.06 10.05 11.53
CA LYS A 66 3.88 9.28 11.92
C LYS A 66 3.67 8.10 10.98
N LEU A 67 3.17 6.99 11.53
CA LEU A 67 2.96 5.75 10.80
C LEU A 67 1.47 5.41 10.69
N ALA A 68 1.03 5.09 9.48
CA ALA A 68 -0.29 4.51 9.22
C ALA A 68 -0.14 3.26 8.35
N LEU A 69 -1.03 2.29 8.56
CA LEU A 69 -1.14 1.10 7.73
C LEU A 69 -2.38 1.25 6.83
N ALA A 70 -2.21 1.08 5.52
CA ALA A 70 -3.31 1.08 4.55
C ALA A 70 -3.29 -0.23 3.77
N THR A 71 -4.28 -1.10 4.00
CA THR A 71 -4.36 -2.42 3.34
C THR A 71 -5.71 -2.65 2.68
N GLY A 72 -5.70 -3.21 1.48
CA GLY A 72 -6.93 -3.67 0.80
C GLY A 72 -7.52 -4.96 1.41
N ALA A 73 -6.85 -5.57 2.39
CA ALA A 73 -7.36 -6.75 3.07
C ALA A 73 -8.54 -6.39 3.98
N LYS A 74 -9.59 -7.22 3.93
CA LYS A 74 -10.69 -7.16 4.91
C LYS A 74 -10.23 -7.71 6.26
N ARG A 75 -10.92 -7.33 7.34
CA ARG A 75 -10.56 -7.69 8.73
C ARG A 75 -10.24 -9.18 8.92
N GLN A 76 -11.09 -10.07 8.41
CA GLN A 76 -10.86 -11.53 8.54
C GLN A 76 -9.52 -11.99 7.93
N SER A 77 -9.19 -11.52 6.71
CA SER A 77 -7.93 -11.91 6.07
C SER A 77 -6.73 -11.22 6.71
N TYR A 78 -6.90 -9.97 7.14
CA TYR A 78 -5.89 -9.22 7.86
C TYR A 78 -5.46 -9.93 9.14
N GLU A 79 -6.41 -10.32 10.00
CA GLU A 79 -6.14 -10.99 11.27
C GLU A 79 -5.32 -12.29 11.10
N ILE A 80 -5.62 -13.07 10.05
CA ILE A 80 -4.88 -14.30 9.74
C ILE A 80 -3.48 -13.97 9.21
N LYS A 81 -3.35 -12.99 8.30
CA LYS A 81 -2.04 -12.58 7.75
C LYS A 81 -1.10 -12.03 8.82
N THR A 82 -1.64 -11.42 9.87
CA THR A 82 -0.87 -10.81 10.96
C THR A 82 -0.78 -11.67 12.21
N SER A 83 -1.15 -12.96 12.14
CA SER A 83 -1.22 -13.82 13.33
C SER A 83 0.14 -14.30 13.83
N LYS A 84 1.16 -14.33 12.97
CA LYS A 84 2.53 -14.73 13.35
C LYS A 84 3.16 -13.70 14.29
N PRO A 85 3.89 -14.13 15.34
CA PRO A 85 4.50 -13.19 16.29
C PRO A 85 5.38 -12.12 15.64
N GLU A 86 6.14 -12.48 14.61
CA GLU A 86 7.02 -11.60 13.85
C GLU A 86 6.22 -10.51 13.13
N THR A 87 5.21 -10.92 12.35
CA THR A 87 4.29 -9.99 11.68
C THR A 87 3.52 -9.13 12.68
N LYS A 88 3.09 -9.70 13.81
CA LYS A 88 2.39 -8.95 14.84
C LYS A 88 3.26 -7.83 15.43
N ARG A 89 4.54 -8.11 15.72
CA ARG A 89 5.48 -7.09 16.24
C ARG A 89 5.65 -5.92 15.28
N LEU A 90 5.81 -6.20 13.99
CA LEU A 90 5.84 -5.17 12.95
C LEU A 90 4.56 -4.31 12.97
N ILE A 91 3.41 -4.97 12.98
CA ILE A 91 2.10 -4.32 12.89
C ILE A 91 1.78 -3.51 14.16
N ASP A 92 2.26 -3.93 15.32
CA ASP A 92 2.10 -3.24 16.59
C ASP A 92 2.77 -1.85 16.61
N LEU A 93 3.71 -1.58 15.71
CA LEU A 93 4.30 -0.23 15.54
C LEU A 93 3.35 0.78 14.90
N PHE A 94 2.27 0.32 14.25
CA PHE A 94 1.22 1.18 13.73
C PHE A 94 0.11 1.32 14.79
N PRO A 95 -0.20 2.51 15.30
CA PRO A 95 -1.32 2.71 16.22
C PRO A 95 -2.64 2.23 15.62
N THR A 96 -3.54 1.69 16.44
CA THR A 96 -4.73 0.96 15.96
C THR A 96 -5.68 1.86 15.16
N GLU A 97 -5.81 3.12 15.58
CA GLU A 97 -6.58 4.18 14.93
C GLU A 97 -6.06 4.56 13.53
N HIS A 98 -4.79 4.24 13.23
CA HIS A 98 -4.12 4.50 11.96
C HIS A 98 -4.03 3.25 11.07
N ARG A 99 -4.73 2.17 11.42
CA ARG A 99 -4.82 0.95 10.60
C ARG A 99 -6.10 0.98 9.78
N ILE A 100 -5.96 1.29 8.50
CA ILE A 100 -7.06 1.37 7.53
C ILE A 100 -7.12 0.05 6.76
N LEU A 101 -8.21 -0.70 6.96
CA LEU A 101 -8.46 -1.98 6.29
C LEU A 101 -9.39 -1.79 5.07
N GLY A 102 -9.46 -2.79 4.20
CA GLY A 102 -10.25 -2.72 2.96
C GLY A 102 -11.77 -2.70 3.18
N ASP A 103 -12.21 -3.00 4.40
CA ASP A 103 -13.59 -2.92 4.87
C ASP A 103 -13.81 -1.79 5.91
N ASP A 104 -12.90 -0.81 5.97
CA ASP A 104 -13.06 0.39 6.79
C ASP A 104 -14.28 1.20 6.32
N SER A 105 -15.17 1.56 7.26
CA SER A 105 -16.42 2.25 6.97
C SER A 105 -16.23 3.68 6.45
N ARG A 106 -15.05 4.28 6.65
CA ARG A 106 -14.69 5.59 6.12
C ARG A 106 -14.41 5.57 4.62
N ILE A 107 -14.15 4.39 4.04
CA ILE A 107 -13.93 4.24 2.61
C ILE A 107 -15.29 4.04 1.92
N PRO A 108 -15.68 4.91 0.96
CA PRO A 108 -16.92 4.73 0.21
C PRO A 108 -16.93 3.40 -0.54
N LYS A 109 -18.11 2.77 -0.63
CA LYS A 109 -18.26 1.50 -1.36
C LYS A 109 -17.81 1.67 -2.82
N GLY A 110 -17.02 0.72 -3.30
CA GLY A 110 -16.47 0.74 -4.66
C GLY A 110 -15.23 1.63 -4.83
N ARG A 111 -14.79 2.34 -3.78
CA ARG A 111 -13.61 3.21 -3.81
C ARG A 111 -12.37 2.57 -3.17
N GLY A 112 -12.19 1.28 -3.43
CA GLY A 112 -10.89 0.63 -3.19
C GLY A 112 -9.85 1.12 -4.19
N LYS A 113 -8.59 0.75 -3.99
CA LYS A 113 -7.51 1.01 -4.97
C LYS A 113 -7.96 0.56 -6.38
N PRO A 114 -7.80 1.39 -7.43
CA PRO A 114 -6.88 2.53 -7.52
C PRO A 114 -7.49 3.90 -7.14
N ALA A 115 -8.65 3.94 -6.48
CA ALA A 115 -9.12 5.17 -5.86
C ALA A 115 -8.19 5.57 -4.68
N PRO A 116 -7.99 6.88 -4.43
CA PRO A 116 -7.04 7.37 -3.42
C PRO A 116 -7.56 7.25 -1.97
N ASP A 117 -8.83 6.92 -1.80
CA ASP A 117 -9.59 7.03 -0.55
C ASP A 117 -8.90 6.35 0.64
N ILE A 118 -8.30 5.16 0.45
CA ILE A 118 -7.62 4.45 1.55
C ILE A 118 -6.44 5.25 2.14
N TYR A 119 -5.68 5.94 1.29
CA TYR A 119 -4.56 6.77 1.74
C TYR A 119 -5.05 8.11 2.29
N LEU A 120 -6.08 8.70 1.70
CA LEU A 120 -6.69 9.93 2.23
C LEU A 120 -7.28 9.70 3.63
N VAL A 121 -7.94 8.56 3.85
CA VAL A 121 -8.44 8.15 5.17
C VAL A 121 -7.28 7.91 6.15
N ALA A 122 -6.18 7.30 5.70
CA ALA A 122 -4.99 7.14 6.52
C ALA A 122 -4.42 8.49 6.97
N LEU A 123 -4.25 9.44 6.04
CA LEU A 123 -3.80 10.80 6.33
C LEU A 123 -4.73 11.55 7.29
N GLN A 124 -6.05 11.46 7.07
CA GLN A 124 -7.04 12.04 7.97
C GLN A 124 -6.90 11.47 9.39
N SER A 125 -6.65 10.17 9.52
CA SER A 125 -6.43 9.56 10.84
C SER A 125 -5.18 10.13 11.52
N LEU A 126 -4.06 10.28 10.79
CA LEU A 126 -2.82 10.85 11.32
C LEU A 126 -2.97 12.29 11.81
N ASN A 127 -3.81 13.07 11.13
CA ASN A 127 -4.10 14.46 11.46
C ASN A 127 -5.15 14.63 12.58
N SER A 128 -5.90 13.58 12.94
CA SER A 128 -6.99 13.68 13.92
C SER A 128 -6.55 13.61 15.39
N VAL A 129 -5.33 13.14 15.68
CA VAL A 129 -4.92 12.74 17.04
C VAL A 129 -4.23 13.87 17.82
N SER A 130 -3.78 14.92 17.14
CA SER A 130 -2.88 15.90 17.76
C SER A 130 -3.39 17.33 17.70
N PHE A 131 -3.98 17.81 18.80
CA PHE A 131 -4.36 19.20 18.94
C PHE A 131 -3.11 20.08 19.05
N GLY A 132 -2.89 20.98 18.08
CA GLY A 132 -1.77 21.91 18.05
C GLY A 132 -0.52 21.43 17.31
N GLU A 133 -0.52 20.22 16.75
CA GLU A 133 0.52 19.81 15.80
C GLU A 133 0.22 20.34 14.40
N LYS A 134 1.27 20.45 13.57
CA LYS A 134 1.13 20.84 12.17
C LYS A 134 0.32 19.77 11.43
N VAL A 135 -0.58 20.23 10.56
CA VAL A 135 -1.32 19.34 9.66
C VAL A 135 -0.36 18.78 8.61
N ILE A 136 -0.31 17.45 8.48
CA ILE A 136 0.44 16.75 7.44
C ILE A 136 -0.31 16.90 6.12
N LEU A 137 0.38 17.39 5.10
CA LEU A 137 -0.12 17.51 3.73
C LEU A 137 0.14 16.23 2.93
N PRO A 138 -0.64 15.95 1.87
CA PRO A 138 -0.41 14.75 1.05
C PRO A 138 1.01 14.65 0.48
N GLY A 139 1.60 15.76 0.03
CA GLY A 139 2.97 15.78 -0.48
C GLY A 139 4.07 15.53 0.57
N GLU A 140 3.72 15.57 1.87
CA GLU A 140 4.59 15.20 2.98
C GLU A 140 4.47 13.71 3.34
N CYS A 141 3.58 12.97 2.67
CA CYS A 141 3.40 11.53 2.87
C CYS A 141 4.27 10.72 1.90
N LEU A 142 4.82 9.63 2.43
CA LEU A 142 5.54 8.61 1.67
C LEU A 142 4.82 7.26 1.80
N VAL A 143 4.39 6.71 0.66
CA VAL A 143 3.69 5.43 0.59
C VAL A 143 4.64 4.34 0.11
N PHE A 144 4.63 3.18 0.75
CA PHE A 144 5.29 1.96 0.24
C PHE A 144 4.22 1.03 -0.36
N GLU A 145 4.38 0.63 -1.62
CA GLU A 145 3.42 -0.23 -2.34
C GLU A 145 4.10 -1.27 -3.21
N ASP A 146 3.46 -2.42 -3.41
CA ASP A 146 3.92 -3.49 -4.29
C ASP A 146 3.18 -3.51 -5.64
N SER A 147 1.95 -3.00 -5.68
CA SER A 147 1.03 -3.13 -6.80
C SER A 147 0.86 -1.85 -7.62
N LEU A 148 0.67 -1.97 -8.94
CA LEU A 148 0.40 -0.84 -9.84
C LEU A 148 -0.86 -0.05 -9.41
N VAL A 149 -1.93 -0.75 -9.01
CA VAL A 149 -3.15 -0.09 -8.53
C VAL A 149 -2.94 0.68 -7.23
N GLY A 150 -2.03 0.22 -6.38
CA GLY A 150 -1.64 0.93 -5.17
C GLY A 150 -0.80 2.16 -5.47
N VAL A 151 0.18 2.04 -6.37
CA VAL A 151 0.98 3.17 -6.87
C VAL A 151 0.08 4.26 -7.45
N GLU A 152 -0.88 3.88 -8.31
CA GLU A 152 -1.83 4.83 -8.89
C GLU A 152 -2.72 5.48 -7.82
N ALA A 153 -3.18 4.72 -6.81
CA ALA A 153 -3.94 5.27 -5.70
C ALA A 153 -3.13 6.28 -4.86
N ALA A 154 -1.84 6.00 -4.60
CA ALA A 154 -0.95 6.90 -3.87
C ALA A 154 -0.71 8.20 -4.65
N ARG A 155 -0.48 8.08 -5.96
CA ARG A 155 -0.34 9.22 -6.88
C ARG A 155 -1.60 10.09 -6.89
N ARG A 156 -2.78 9.49 -7.03
CA ARG A 156 -4.08 10.19 -7.00
C ARG A 156 -4.37 10.84 -5.64
N ALA A 157 -3.82 10.28 -4.57
CA ALA A 157 -3.89 10.88 -3.24
C ALA A 157 -2.96 12.10 -3.09
N GLY A 158 -2.09 12.37 -4.07
CA GLY A 158 -1.10 13.44 -4.00
C GLY A 158 0.06 13.09 -3.07
N MET A 159 0.37 11.81 -2.89
CA MET A 159 1.45 11.32 -2.04
C MET A 159 2.64 10.79 -2.84
N ARG A 160 3.85 10.90 -2.28
CA ARG A 160 5.05 10.27 -2.85
C ARG A 160 4.97 8.76 -2.66
N VAL A 161 5.57 8.00 -3.58
CA VAL A 161 5.48 6.53 -3.55
C VAL A 161 6.81 5.84 -3.81
N VAL A 162 7.14 4.90 -2.94
CA VAL A 162 8.19 3.90 -3.12
C VAL A 162 7.52 2.61 -3.59
N TRP A 163 7.71 2.29 -4.86
CA TRP A 163 7.24 1.05 -5.46
C TRP A 163 8.24 -0.08 -5.21
N VAL A 164 7.77 -1.14 -4.57
CA VAL A 164 8.52 -2.35 -4.17
C VAL A 164 7.88 -3.57 -4.84
N PRO A 165 7.97 -3.69 -6.17
CA PRO A 165 7.29 -4.76 -6.91
C PRO A 165 7.89 -6.14 -6.64
N HIS A 166 7.05 -7.16 -6.80
CA HIS A 166 7.55 -8.52 -6.99
C HIS A 166 8.47 -8.59 -8.23
N PRO A 167 9.57 -9.38 -8.22
CA PRO A 167 10.50 -9.47 -9.35
C PRO A 167 9.84 -9.75 -10.70
N ASP A 168 8.84 -10.63 -10.72
CA ASP A 168 8.10 -10.95 -11.96
C ASP A 168 7.34 -9.75 -12.52
N LEU A 169 6.70 -8.95 -11.65
CA LEU A 169 6.00 -7.74 -12.08
C LEU A 169 6.99 -6.69 -12.57
N LEU A 170 8.15 -6.58 -11.91
CA LEU A 170 9.21 -5.68 -12.35
C LEU A 170 9.75 -6.08 -13.73
N ALA A 171 9.86 -7.39 -14.01
CA ALA A 171 10.29 -7.91 -15.30
C ALA A 171 9.31 -7.55 -16.43
N GLU A 172 8.00 -7.56 -16.16
CA GLU A 172 6.96 -7.17 -17.13
C GLU A 172 6.98 -5.67 -17.46
N HIS A 173 7.49 -4.82 -16.54
CA HIS A 173 7.47 -3.36 -16.67
C HIS A 173 8.87 -2.72 -16.70
N GLN A 174 9.92 -3.46 -17.07
CA GLN A 174 11.31 -2.98 -17.00
C GLN A 174 11.51 -1.63 -17.72
N ASP A 175 10.91 -1.49 -18.90
CA ASP A 175 11.04 -0.29 -19.75
C ASP A 175 10.06 0.83 -19.36
N GLN A 176 9.08 0.56 -18.49
CA GLN A 176 7.97 1.45 -18.15
C GLN A 176 7.95 1.87 -16.67
N GLN A 177 8.99 1.55 -15.89
CA GLN A 177 9.02 1.87 -14.45
C GLN A 177 8.78 3.35 -14.16
N LYS A 178 9.37 4.25 -14.98
CA LYS A 178 9.15 5.70 -14.84
C LYS A 178 7.71 6.07 -15.13
N GLU A 179 7.12 5.50 -16.19
CA GLU A 179 5.72 5.73 -16.57
C GLU A 179 4.77 5.27 -15.47
N VAL A 180 5.02 4.10 -14.86
CA VAL A 180 4.27 3.58 -13.71
C VAL A 180 4.26 4.57 -12.54
N LEU A 181 5.37 5.28 -12.30
CA LEU A 181 5.50 6.21 -11.17
C LEU A 181 4.94 7.60 -11.46
N ILE A 182 5.06 8.09 -12.70
CA ILE A 182 4.79 9.51 -13.03
C ILE A 182 3.54 9.72 -13.87
N THR A 183 3.04 8.69 -14.55
CA THR A 183 1.85 8.76 -15.41
C THR A 183 0.76 7.81 -14.96
N SER A 184 -0.50 8.17 -15.22
CA SER A 184 -1.57 7.19 -15.09
C SER A 184 -1.37 6.14 -16.18
N THR A 185 -1.35 4.85 -15.82
CA THR A 185 -1.15 3.77 -16.79
C THR A 185 -2.32 3.60 -17.76
N GLY A 186 -3.36 4.44 -17.72
CA GLY A 186 -4.51 4.41 -18.64
C GLY A 186 -5.45 3.20 -18.46
N ASP A 187 -4.95 2.15 -17.82
CA ASP A 187 -5.64 0.86 -17.63
C ASP A 187 -6.72 0.89 -16.53
N PHE A 188 -6.80 1.97 -15.76
CA PHE A 188 -7.65 2.04 -14.57
C PHE A 188 -8.63 3.22 -14.60
N GLN A 189 -9.80 3.01 -15.21
CA GLN A 189 -10.91 3.97 -15.19
C GLN A 189 -11.56 4.01 -13.80
N THR A 190 -11.53 5.17 -13.14
CA THR A 190 -12.23 5.36 -11.84
C THR A 190 -13.19 6.55 -11.83
N GLY A 191 -13.56 7.09 -12.99
CA GLY A 191 -14.50 8.22 -13.11
C GLY A 191 -13.97 9.59 -12.65
N ASP A 192 -12.77 9.63 -12.07
CA ASP A 192 -12.11 10.83 -11.57
C ASP A 192 -11.01 11.32 -12.54
N GLU A 193 -11.37 11.51 -13.81
CA GLU A 193 -10.40 11.79 -14.89
C GLU A 193 -9.71 13.17 -14.81
N TRP A 194 -10.04 14.00 -13.83
CA TRP A 194 -9.44 15.32 -13.68
C TRP A 194 -8.09 15.32 -12.92
N GLN A 195 -7.65 14.18 -12.40
CA GLN A 195 -6.36 14.01 -11.68
C GLN A 195 -5.21 13.46 -12.56
N HIS A 196 -5.29 13.68 -13.88
CA HIS A 196 -4.32 13.16 -14.89
C HIS A 196 -3.08 14.03 -15.11
N GLY A 197 -2.73 14.92 -14.16
CA GLY A 197 -1.44 15.61 -14.21
C GLY A 197 -0.29 14.62 -14.02
N GLY A 198 0.70 14.65 -14.91
CA GLY A 198 1.95 13.92 -14.72
C GLY A 198 2.68 14.45 -13.49
N MET A 199 3.27 13.54 -12.70
CA MET A 199 4.04 13.92 -11.52
C MET A 199 5.48 14.29 -11.89
N PRO A 200 6.18 15.09 -11.07
CA PRO A 200 7.62 15.32 -11.22
C PRO A 200 8.42 14.01 -11.28
N ASN A 201 9.55 14.01 -11.99
CA ASN A 201 10.38 12.80 -12.19
C ASN A 201 10.96 12.19 -10.89
N ASP A 202 11.00 12.96 -9.80
CA ASP A 202 11.49 12.56 -8.48
C ASP A 202 10.36 12.23 -7.49
N TRP A 203 9.11 12.20 -7.95
CA TRP A 203 7.92 11.99 -7.13
C TRP A 203 7.84 10.59 -6.52
N GLY A 204 8.37 9.59 -7.21
CA GLY A 204 8.42 8.22 -6.76
C GLY A 204 9.74 7.53 -7.07
N GLU A 205 9.94 6.38 -6.46
CA GLU A 205 11.13 5.55 -6.61
C GLU A 205 10.72 4.09 -6.72
N THR A 206 11.47 3.31 -7.52
CA THR A 206 11.36 1.86 -7.53
C THR A 206 12.56 1.27 -6.80
N ILE A 207 12.32 0.43 -5.80
CA ILE A 207 13.36 -0.33 -5.10
C ILE A 207 12.99 -1.81 -5.10
N GLN A 208 14.00 -2.69 -5.15
CA GLN A 208 13.79 -4.14 -5.18
C GLN A 208 13.79 -4.78 -3.78
N THR A 209 14.32 -4.06 -2.78
CA THR A 209 14.40 -4.51 -1.39
C THR A 209 14.14 -3.34 -0.46
N LEU A 210 13.54 -3.60 0.70
CA LEU A 210 13.42 -2.63 1.78
C LEU A 210 14.70 -2.54 2.61
N GLU A 211 15.64 -3.47 2.41
CA GLU A 211 16.96 -3.41 3.01
C GLU A 211 17.72 -2.22 2.44
N HIS A 212 18.44 -1.50 3.30
CA HIS A 212 19.25 -0.33 2.90
C HIS A 212 18.45 0.81 2.26
N PHE A 213 17.18 1.00 2.68
CA PHE A 213 16.38 2.16 2.28
C PHE A 213 17.14 3.49 2.53
N ASP A 214 17.16 4.37 1.53
CA ASP A 214 17.82 5.68 1.59
C ASP A 214 16.93 6.71 2.31
N TYR A 215 17.13 6.85 3.62
CA TYR A 215 16.37 7.79 4.45
C TYR A 215 16.66 9.26 4.09
N GLU A 216 17.90 9.58 3.69
CA GLU A 216 18.33 10.96 3.41
C GLU A 216 17.61 11.52 2.19
N ARG A 217 17.38 10.69 1.16
CA ARG A 217 16.58 11.04 -0.03
C ARG A 217 15.18 11.57 0.31
N TYR A 218 14.62 11.14 1.43
CA TYR A 218 13.28 11.53 1.88
C TYR A 218 13.31 12.52 3.05
N ALA A 219 14.47 13.08 3.37
CA ALA A 219 14.68 13.96 4.52
C ALA A 219 14.20 13.32 5.84
N ILE A 220 14.48 12.03 6.01
CA ILE A 220 14.17 11.28 7.22
C ILE A 220 15.44 11.15 8.06
N ASP A 221 15.39 11.67 9.28
CA ASP A 221 16.48 11.63 10.25
C ASP A 221 16.25 10.53 11.28
N LEU A 222 17.24 9.65 11.44
CA LEU A 222 17.24 8.54 12.39
C LEU A 222 17.93 8.87 13.73
N SER A 223 18.44 10.09 13.91
CA SER A 223 19.23 10.50 15.09
C SER A 223 18.43 10.68 16.40
N GLY A 224 17.18 10.21 16.43
CA GLY A 224 16.19 10.41 17.51
C GLY A 224 16.04 9.32 18.57
#